data_AF-A0A661IBV4-F1
#
_entry.id   AF-A0A661IBV4-F1
#
_cell.length_a   1.000
_cell.length_b   1.000
_cell.length_c   1.000
_cell.angle_alpha   90.00
_cell.angle_beta   90.00
_cell.angle_gamma   90.00
#
_symmetry.space_group_name_H-M   'P 1'
#
loop_
_entity.id
_entity.type
_entity.pdbx_description
1 polymer ?
#
loop_
_entity_poly.entity_id
_entity_poly.type
_entity_poly.pdbx_seq_one_letter_code
_entity_poly.pdbx_strand_id
1 'polypeptide(L)'
;MAEGIYWNPLLETLPRERLRELQFKKFKRILQWAYDHSPFYRRLYQEAGLEPGDIKSFEDIARVPKVDKGMLREVQRRPPFPYGDILAVPL
;
A
#
# COMPACT_ATOMS: atom_id res chain seq x y z
N MET A 1 -25.13 3.92 25.07
CA MET A 1 -23.76 3.80 24.54
C MET A 1 -22.99 4.99 25.04
N ALA A 2 -21.78 4.83 25.59
CA ALA A 2 -21.04 5.97 26.11
C ALA A 2 -20.71 6.93 24.96
N GLU A 3 -21.27 8.13 24.98
CA GLU A 3 -21.01 9.19 24.01
C GLU A 3 -19.63 9.80 24.28
N GLY A 4 -18.59 9.11 23.81
CA GLY A 4 -17.25 9.69 23.71
C GLY A 4 -17.13 10.56 22.47
N ILE A 5 -16.37 11.67 22.55
CA ILE A 5 -16.06 12.54 21.40
C ILE A 5 -15.41 11.76 20.24
N TYR A 6 -14.71 10.66 20.56
CA TYR A 6 -13.95 9.84 19.62
C TYR A 6 -14.52 8.42 19.53
N TRP A 7 -14.58 7.86 18.33
CA TRP A 7 -15.04 6.48 18.08
C TRP A 7 -13.98 5.45 18.48
N ASN A 8 -12.71 5.75 18.19
CA ASN A 8 -11.52 5.01 18.56
C ASN A 8 -10.50 5.95 19.25
N PRO A 9 -10.68 6.22 20.55
CA PRO A 9 -9.81 7.13 21.30
C PRO A 9 -8.32 6.77 21.19
N LEU A 10 -7.98 5.48 21.16
CA LEU A 10 -6.58 5.01 21.09
C LEU A 10 -5.86 5.47 19.83
N LEU A 11 -6.53 5.45 18.66
CA LEU A 11 -5.93 5.91 17.41
C LEU A 11 -6.13 7.40 17.18
N GLU A 12 -7.31 7.92 17.52
CA GLU A 12 -7.69 9.32 17.27
C GLU A 12 -6.93 10.31 18.16
N THR A 13 -6.46 9.88 19.34
CA THR A 13 -5.68 10.71 20.27
C THR A 13 -4.19 10.34 20.32
N LEU A 14 -3.74 9.44 19.44
CA LEU A 14 -2.36 8.96 19.44
C LEU A 14 -1.37 10.11 19.18
N PRO A 15 -0.27 10.25 19.97
CA PRO A 15 0.74 11.27 19.74
C PRO A 15 1.27 11.24 18.31
N ARG A 16 1.53 12.41 17.73
CA ARG A 16 1.86 12.56 16.30
C ARG A 16 3.04 11.70 15.86
N GLU A 17 4.07 11.59 16.70
CA GLU A 17 5.26 10.77 16.45
C GLU A 17 4.91 9.28 16.38
N ARG A 18 4.14 8.79 17.36
CA ARG A 18 3.65 7.40 17.40
C ARG A 18 2.73 7.08 16.23
N LEU A 19 1.89 8.05 15.82
CA LEU A 19 1.06 7.90 14.65
C LEU A 19 1.89 7.78 13.37
N ARG A 20 2.96 8.59 13.22
CA ARG A 20 3.89 8.49 12.09
C ARG A 20 4.62 7.13 12.07
N GLU A 21 5.12 6.66 13.21
CA GLU A 21 5.74 5.33 13.32
C GLU A 21 4.77 4.22 12.89
N LEU A 22 3.53 4.27 13.35
CA LEU A 22 2.50 3.30 13.01
C LEU A 22 2.16 3.34 11.50
N GLN A 23 2.01 4.54 10.94
CA GLN A 23 1.76 4.73 9.51
C GLN A 23 2.91 4.16 8.68
N PHE A 24 4.16 4.44 9.05
CA PHE A 24 5.33 3.93 8.33
C PHE A 24 5.41 2.41 8.40
N LYS A 25 5.21 1.81 9.59
CA LYS A 25 5.16 0.37 9.77
C LYS A 25 4.07 -0.28 8.90
N LYS A 26 2.87 0.32 8.86
CA LYS A 26 1.77 -0.17 8.01
C LYS A 26 2.08 -0.02 6.54
N PHE A 27 2.68 1.09 6.13
CA PHE A 27 3.09 1.33 4.75
C PHE A 27 4.06 0.25 4.27
N LYS A 28 5.15 0.00 5.01
CA LYS A 28 6.13 -1.05 4.67
C LYS A 28 5.48 -2.43 4.55
N ARG A 29 4.56 -2.75 5.46
CA ARG A 29 3.82 -4.02 5.41
C ARG A 29 2.99 -4.15 4.13
N ILE A 30 2.25 -3.10 3.75
CA ILE A 30 1.42 -3.10 2.54
C ILE A 30 2.28 -3.17 1.29
N LEU A 31 3.38 -2.41 1.24
CA LEU A 31 4.33 -2.42 0.13
C LEU A 31 4.93 -3.80 -0.08
N GLN A 32 5.41 -4.43 0.99
CA GLN A 32 5.94 -5.80 0.96
C GLN A 32 4.85 -6.79 0.49
N TRP A 33 3.66 -6.71 1.07
CA TRP A 33 2.54 -7.58 0.68
C TRP A 33 2.21 -7.46 -0.82
N ALA A 34 2.13 -6.23 -1.33
CA ALA A 34 1.85 -5.97 -2.73
C ALA A 34 2.95 -6.51 -3.65
N TYR A 35 4.23 -6.29 -3.30
CA TYR A 35 5.37 -6.83 -4.05
C TYR A 35 5.36 -8.37 -4.08
N ASP A 36 5.03 -9.01 -2.96
CA ASP A 36 5.08 -10.46 -2.82
C ASP A 36 3.90 -11.17 -3.48
N HIS A 37 2.71 -10.55 -3.50
CA HIS A 37 1.48 -11.25 -3.89
C HIS A 37 0.84 -10.75 -5.19
N SER A 38 1.17 -9.54 -5.64
CA SER A 38 0.57 -8.96 -6.85
C SER A 38 1.60 -8.85 -7.98
N PRO A 39 1.46 -9.63 -9.06
CA PRO A 39 2.34 -9.52 -10.22
C PRO A 39 2.39 -8.10 -10.81
N PHE A 40 1.27 -7.36 -10.79
CA PHE A 40 1.22 -5.98 -11.22
C PHE A 40 2.14 -5.07 -10.38
N TYR A 41 1.99 -5.07 -9.05
CA TYR A 41 2.78 -4.21 -8.18
C TYR A 41 4.26 -4.59 -8.20
N ARG A 42 4.57 -5.88 -8.26
CA ARG A 42 5.95 -6.36 -8.40
C ARG A 42 6.64 -5.76 -9.63
N ARG A 43 6.00 -5.86 -10.81
CA ARG A 43 6.57 -5.30 -12.04
C ARG A 43 6.67 -3.78 -11.99
N LEU A 44 5.62 -3.11 -11.50
CA LEU A 44 5.60 -1.66 -11.35
C LEU A 44 6.76 -1.15 -10.49
N TYR A 45 7.05 -1.83 -9.37
CA TYR A 45 8.15 -1.44 -8.49
C TYR A 45 9.53 -1.79 -9.08
N GLN A 46 9.66 -2.95 -9.72
CA GLN A 46 10.91 -3.34 -10.40
C GLN A 46 11.26 -2.41 -11.57
N GLU A 47 10.27 -2.01 -12.38
CA GLU A 47 10.44 -1.03 -13.48
C GLU A 47 10.86 0.36 -12.96
N ALA A 48 10.43 0.72 -11.74
CA ALA A 48 10.86 1.93 -11.06
C ALA A 48 12.20 1.77 -10.31
N GLY A 49 12.85 0.60 -10.38
CA GLY A 49 14.09 0.30 -9.66
C GLY A 49 13.93 0.35 -8.14
N LEU A 50 12.79 -0.12 -7.63
CA LEU A 50 12.43 -0.06 -6.22
C LEU A 50 12.15 -1.46 -5.67
N GLU A 51 12.77 -1.80 -4.54
CA GLU A 51 12.41 -2.95 -3.72
C GLU A 51 11.87 -2.51 -2.35
N PRO A 52 11.04 -3.35 -1.66
CA PRO A 52 10.49 -2.99 -0.35
C PRO A 52 11.54 -2.63 0.71
N GLY A 53 12.74 -3.22 0.61
CA GLY A 53 13.88 -2.94 1.49
C GLY A 53 14.48 -1.54 1.34
N ASP A 54 14.23 -0.87 0.21
CA ASP A 54 14.74 0.48 -0.07
C ASP A 54 14.01 1.57 0.72
N ILE A 55 12.80 1.28 1.23
CA ILE A 55 12.01 2.24 2.00
C ILE A 55 12.48 2.25 3.47
N LYS A 56 13.31 3.22 3.82
CA LYS A 56 13.92 3.41 5.14
C LYS A 56 13.39 4.65 5.86
N SER A 57 12.85 5.62 5.14
CA SER A 57 12.21 6.82 5.70
C SER A 57 10.92 7.22 4.96
N PHE A 58 10.23 8.26 5.45
CA PHE A 58 9.05 8.82 4.79
C PHE A 58 9.38 9.48 3.46
N GLU A 59 10.58 10.04 3.32
CA GLU A 59 11.07 10.68 2.11
C GLU A 59 11.21 9.64 0.97
N ASP A 60 11.61 8.41 1.30
CA ASP A 60 11.71 7.32 0.32
C ASP A 60 10.34 6.95 -0.29
N ILE A 61 9.23 7.20 0.43
CA ILE A 61 7.87 6.91 -0.07
C ILE A 61 7.58 7.71 -1.36
N ALA A 62 8.20 8.89 -1.53
CA ALA A 62 8.04 9.68 -2.75
C ALA A 62 8.58 8.98 -4.01
N ARG A 63 9.47 7.98 -3.86
CA ARG A 63 9.99 7.15 -4.95
C ARG A 63 8.99 6.09 -5.42
N VAL A 64 7.96 5.80 -4.63
CA VAL A 64 6.99 4.75 -4.94
C VAL A 64 6.12 5.22 -6.10
N PRO A 65 6.09 4.48 -7.24
CA PRO A 65 5.32 4.88 -8.40
C PRO A 65 3.83 4.92 -8.08
N LYS A 66 3.15 5.94 -8.63
CA LYS A 66 1.70 6.10 -8.47
C LYS A 66 0.98 5.18 -9.45
N VAL A 67 -0.12 4.59 -9.00
CA VAL A 67 -1.04 3.87 -9.87
C VAL A 67 -2.10 4.84 -10.37
N ASP A 68 -2.29 4.92 -11.69
CA ASP A 68 -3.33 5.72 -12.30
C ASP A 68 -4.51 4.87 -12.80
N LYS A 69 -5.59 5.55 -13.21
CA LYS A 69 -6.81 4.91 -13.69
C LYS A 69 -6.62 4.17 -15.02
N GLY A 70 -5.68 4.60 -15.86
CA GLY A 70 -5.33 3.94 -17.11
C GLY A 70 -4.72 2.58 -16.86
N MET A 71 -3.73 2.51 -15.96
CA MET A 71 -3.10 1.26 -15.53
C MET A 71 -4.13 0.27 -15.00
N LEU A 72 -5.03 0.71 -14.11
CA LEU A 72 -6.08 -0.16 -13.56
C LEU A 72 -7.00 -0.73 -14.65
N ARG A 73 -7.41 0.10 -15.61
CA ARG A 73 -8.25 -0.33 -16.74
C ARG A 73 -7.54 -1.35 -17.63
N GLU A 74 -6.23 -1.19 -17.82
CA GLU A 74 -5.44 -2.14 -18.60
C GLU A 74 -5.31 -3.48 -17.86
N VAL A 75 -5.02 -3.44 -16.56
CA VAL A 75 -4.88 -4.65 -15.74
C VAL A 75 -6.16 -5.47 -15.73
N GLN A 76 -7.33 -4.84 -15.56
CA GLN A 76 -8.63 -5.53 -15.55
C GLN A 76 -8.97 -6.25 -16.87
N ARG A 77 -8.30 -5.91 -17.98
CA ARG A 77 -8.47 -6.61 -19.27
C ARG A 77 -7.67 -7.90 -19.34
N ARG A 78 -6.73 -8.12 -18.41
CA ARG A 78 -5.88 -9.32 -18.34
C ARG A 78 -6.57 -10.39 -17.50
N PRO A 79 -6.30 -11.69 -17.72
CA PRO A 79 -6.73 -12.72 -16.79
C PRO A 79 -6.00 -12.59 -15.44
N PRO A 80 -6.62 -13.01 -14.33
CA PRO A 80 -7.99 -13.50 -14.21
C PRO A 80 -9.04 -12.36 -14.23
N PHE A 81 -10.06 -12.48 -15.08
CA PHE A 81 -11.15 -11.49 -15.15
C PHE A 81 -12.05 -11.56 -13.90
N PRO A 82 -12.55 -10.43 -13.34
CA PRO A 82 -12.40 -9.03 -13.81
C PRO A 82 -11.21 -8.28 -13.21
N TYR A 83 -10.44 -8.91 -12.33
CA TYR A 83 -9.48 -8.21 -11.49
C TYR A 83 -8.12 -8.03 -12.16
N GLY A 84 -7.75 -8.94 -13.06
CA GLY A 84 -6.43 -9.02 -13.65
C GLY A 84 -5.36 -9.40 -12.64
N ASP A 85 -4.12 -9.10 -12.98
CA ASP A 85 -2.95 -9.46 -12.20
C ASP A 85 -2.61 -8.46 -11.08
N ILE A 86 -3.57 -7.61 -10.69
CA ILE A 86 -3.45 -6.73 -9.52
C ILE A 86 -3.71 -7.45 -8.21
N LEU A 87 -4.43 -8.57 -8.23
CA LEU A 87 -4.81 -9.28 -7.02
C LEU A 87 -3.59 -9.66 -6.19
N ALA A 88 -3.68 -9.37 -4.90
CA ALA A 88 -2.70 -9.73 -3.89
C ALA A 88 -3.22 -10.84 -2.96
N VAL A 89 -4.24 -11.57 -3.42
CA VAL A 89 -4.89 -12.69 -2.72
C VAL A 89 -5.28 -13.74 -3.77
N PRO A 90 -5.38 -15.02 -3.39
CA PRO A 90 -5.97 -16.05 -4.25
C PRO A 90 -7.40 -15.68 -4.65
N LEU A 91 -7.81 -16.15 -5.83
CA LEU A 91 -9.20 -16.11 -6.30
C LEU A 91 -10.03 -17.23 -5.68
#